data_AF-A0A417Y5J7-F1
#
_entry.id   AF-A0A417Y5J7-F1
#
_cell.length_a   1.000
_cell.length_b   1.000
_cell.length_c   1.000
_cell.angle_alpha   90.00
_cell.angle_beta   90.00
_cell.angle_gamma   90.00
#
_symmetry.space_group_name_H-M   'P 1'
#
loop_
_entity.id
_entity.type
_entity.pdbx_description
1 polymer ?
#
loop_
_entity_poly.entity_id
_entity_poly.type
_entity_poly.pdbx_seq_one_letter_code
_entity_poly.pdbx_strand_id
1 'polypeptide(L)' 'MTDNLTLADLQSLACEDCPADVSIQLGEGFAGSVLTVVVVHAVTCPWAARCVPHGGVTLMRGSQLLRHVVASEPPC' A
#
# COMPACT_ATOMS: atom_id res chain seq x y z
N MET A 1 -7.84 -8.05 -20.85
CA MET A 1 -7.31 -6.69 -20.59
C MET A 1 -6.98 -6.65 -19.12
N THR A 2 -5.74 -6.97 -18.77
CA THR A 2 -5.22 -6.82 -17.41
C THR A 2 -4.69 -5.39 -17.33
N ASP A 3 -5.50 -4.47 -16.82
CA ASP A 3 -5.04 -3.12 -16.51
C ASP A 3 -3.98 -3.24 -15.42
N ASN A 4 -2.71 -3.28 -15.84
CA ASN A 4 -1.58 -3.11 -14.96
C ASN A 4 -1.70 -1.71 -14.36
N LEU A 5 -1.80 -1.61 -13.03
CA LEU A 5 -1.74 -0.31 -12.35
C LEU A 5 -0.41 0.35 -12.71
N THR A 6 -0.46 1.54 -13.30
CA THR A 6 0.73 2.33 -13.60
C THR A 6 1.33 2.88 -12.31
N LEU A 7 2.60 3.30 -12.33
CA LEU A 7 3.22 3.98 -11.19
C LEU A 7 2.39 5.19 -10.73
N ALA A 8 1.75 5.90 -11.67
CA ALA A 8 0.87 7.03 -11.37
C ALA A 8 -0.41 6.59 -10.64
N ASP A 9 -1.01 5.45 -11.03
CA ASP A 9 -2.15 4.89 -10.31
C ASP A 9 -1.76 4.47 -8.88
N LEU A 10 -0.56 3.90 -8.73
CA LEU A 10 -0.02 3.52 -7.42
C LEU A 10 0.30 4.73 -6.54
N GLN A 11 0.81 5.81 -7.13
CA GLN A 11 1.04 7.07 -6.42
C GLN A 11 -0.27 7.76 -6.06
N SER A 12 -1.31 7.66 -6.89
CA SER A 12 -2.65 8.19 -6.54
C SER A 12 -3.30 7.47 -5.34
N LEU A 13 -2.82 6.26 -5.03
CA LEU A 13 -3.22 5.52 -3.84
C LEU A 13 -2.41 5.92 -2.60
N ALA A 14 -1.24 6.56 -2.75
CA ALA A 14 -0.58 7.21 -1.64
C ALA A 14 -1.47 8.39 -1.18
N CYS A 15 -1.71 8.54 0.12
CA CYS A 15 -2.58 9.63 0.55
C CYS A 15 -1.86 10.96 0.34
N GLU A 16 -2.59 11.97 -0.13
CA GLU A 16 -2.07 13.33 -0.29
C GLU A 16 -1.80 14.01 1.06
N ASP A 17 -2.38 13.45 2.13
CA ASP A 17 -2.40 14.03 3.48
C ASP A 17 -1.12 13.77 4.30
N CYS A 18 -0.19 12.93 3.82
CA CYS A 18 1.06 12.68 4.54
C CYS A 18 2.21 12.26 3.60
N PRO A 19 3.47 12.44 4.01
CA PRO A 19 4.60 11.83 3.31
C PRO A 19 4.52 10.31 3.51
N ALA A 20 3.83 9.62 2.61
CA ALA A 20 3.75 8.18 2.59
C ALA A 20 4.95 7.61 1.84
N ASP A 21 5.60 6.61 2.42
CA ASP A 21 6.62 5.82 1.73
C ASP A 21 5.94 4.75 0.87
N VAL A 22 6.33 4.65 -0.39
CA VAL A 22 5.75 3.70 -1.34
C VAL A 22 6.83 2.74 -1.82
N SER A 23 6.65 1.45 -1.52
CA SER A 23 7.51 0.40 -2.04
C SER A 23 6.73 -0.51 -2.98
N ILE A 24 7.38 -0.90 -4.08
CA ILE A 24 6.82 -1.79 -5.10
C ILE A 24 7.69 -3.04 -5.12
N GLN A 25 7.05 -4.19 -4.99
CA GLN A 25 7.67 -5.50 -4.98
C GLN A 25 7.00 -6.38 -6.03
N LEU A 26 7.79 -6.91 -6.95
CA LEU A 26 7.32 -7.94 -7.87
C LEU A 26 7.74 -9.30 -7.31
N GLY A 27 6.79 -10.20 -7.12
CA GLY A 27 7.03 -11.55 -6.63
C GLY A 27 6.36 -12.61 -7.51
N GLU A 28 6.60 -13.87 -7.16
CA GLU A 28 5.94 -15.03 -7.76
C GLU A 28 4.97 -15.62 -6.73
N GLY A 29 3.68 -15.64 -7.04
CA GLY A 29 2.66 -16.32 -6.25
C GLY A 29 2.33 -17.69 -6.84
N PHE A 30 1.49 -18.45 -6.13
CA PHE A 30 1.04 -19.77 -6.57
C PHE A 30 0.40 -19.78 -7.97
N ALA A 31 -0.25 -18.67 -8.35
CA ALA A 31 -0.94 -18.52 -9.64
C ALA A 31 -0.15 -17.70 -10.69
N GLY A 32 1.14 -17.44 -10.45
CA GLY A 32 1.99 -16.62 -11.31
C GLY A 32 2.43 -15.32 -10.63
N SER A 33 2.98 -14.39 -11.41
CA SER A 33 3.58 -13.18 -10.88
C SER A 33 2.57 -12.27 -10.18
N VAL A 34 2.95 -11.75 -9.00
CA VAL A 34 2.14 -10.86 -8.16
C VAL A 34 2.87 -9.54 -7.97
N LEU A 35 2.19 -8.44 -8.24
CA LEU A 35 2.69 -7.10 -7.94
C LEU A 35 2.17 -6.69 -6.56
N THR A 36 3.07 -6.46 -5.61
CA THR A 36 2.72 -5.96 -4.27
C THR A 36 3.18 -4.52 -4.14
N VAL A 37 2.29 -3.65 -3.69
CA VAL A 37 2.55 -2.24 -3.45
C VAL A 37 2.24 -1.96 -2.00
N VAL A 38 3.23 -1.52 -1.24
CA VAL A 38 3.08 -1.21 0.18
C VAL A 38 3.23 0.30 0.35
N VAL A 39 2.18 0.90 0.91
CA VAL A 39 2.11 2.32 1.26
C VAL A 39 2.20 2.43 2.77
N VAL A 40 3.29 3.00 3.27
CA VAL A 40 3.54 3.23 4.70
C VAL A 40 3.22 4.67 5.02
N HIS A 41 2.17 4.88 5.82
CA HIS A 41 1.72 6.19 6.28
C HIS A 41 2.44 6.58 7.56
N ALA A 42 2.71 7.86 7.75
CA ALA A 42 3.14 8.37 9.05
C ALA A 42 2.05 8.12 10.12
N VAL A 43 2.44 7.93 11.39
CA VAL A 43 1.51 7.84 12.54
C VAL A 43 0.55 9.03 12.60
N THR A 44 1.05 10.20 12.21
CA THR A 44 0.30 11.46 12.20
C THR A 44 -0.63 11.61 10.99
N CYS A 45 -0.71 10.61 10.10
CA CYS A 45 -1.56 10.68 8.91
C CYS A 45 -3.06 10.66 9.27
N PRO A 46 -3.80 11.75 9.00
CA PRO A 46 -5.21 11.84 9.37
C PRO A 46 -6.10 10.91 8.54
N TRP A 47 -5.75 10.66 7.28
CA TRP A 47 -6.43 9.65 6.47
C TRP A 47 -6.22 8.24 7.05
N ALA A 48 -4.97 7.88 7.37
CA ALA A 48 -4.66 6.54 7.86
C ALA A 48 -5.30 6.26 9.22
N ALA A 49 -5.36 7.26 10.11
CA ALA A 49 -6.07 7.17 11.38
C ALA A 49 -7.57 6.82 11.23
N ARG A 50 -8.19 7.20 10.10
CA ARG A 50 -9.61 6.93 9.80
C ARG A 50 -9.83 5.65 9.01
N CYS A 51 -8.90 5.32 8.12
CA CYS A 51 -9.10 4.31 7.08
C CYS A 51 -8.24 3.04 7.24
N VAL A 52 -7.17 3.09 8.02
CA VAL A 52 -6.22 1.98 8.18
C VAL A 52 -6.37 1.38 9.58
N PRO A 53 -6.96 0.18 9.73
CA PRO A 53 -7.12 -0.47 11.02
C PRO A 53 -5.76 -0.91 11.59
N HIS A 54 -5.74 -1.23 12.89
CA HIS A 54 -4.55 -1.78 13.53
C HIS A 54 -4.12 -3.09 12.84
N GLY A 55 -2.94 -3.06 12.19
CA GLY A 55 -2.41 -4.17 11.37
C GLY A 55 -2.32 -3.86 9.87
N GLY A 56 -2.95 -2.77 9.41
CA GLY A 56 -3.00 -2.37 8.01
C GLY A 56 -4.24 -2.87 7.28
N VAL A 57 -4.41 -2.43 6.04
CA VAL A 57 -5.44 -2.91 5.11
C VAL A 57 -4.81 -3.38 3.81
N THR A 58 -5.26 -4.51 3.30
CA THR A 58 -4.82 -5.07 2.02
C THR A 58 -6.00 -5.13 1.07
N LEU A 59 -5.82 -4.56 -0.12
CA LEU A 59 -6.76 -4.58 -1.24
C LEU A 59 -6.17 -5.43 -2.36
N MET A 60 -6.99 -6.28 -2.97
CA MET A 60 -6.58 -7.14 -4.07
C MET A 60 -7.30 -6.73 -5.36
N ARG A 61 -6.55 -6.61 -6.46
CA ARG A 61 -7.10 -6.35 -7.79
C ARG A 61 -6.40 -7.24 -8.81
N GLY A 62 -7.03 -8.36 -9.17
CA GLY A 62 -6.40 -9.38 -10.02
C GLY A 62 -5.15 -9.97 -9.35
N SER A 63 -4.01 -9.93 -10.04
CA SER A 63 -2.71 -10.37 -9.53
C SER A 63 -1.93 -9.27 -8.79
N GLN A 64 -2.61 -8.23 -8.31
CA GLN A 64 -1.99 -7.07 -7.68
C GLN A 64 -2.51 -6.91 -6.25
N LEU A 65 -1.60 -6.67 -5.32
CA LEU A 65 -1.86 -6.45 -3.90
C LEU A 65 -1.45 -5.02 -3.55
N LEU A 66 -2.37 -4.25 -2.98
CA LEU A 66 -2.10 -2.94 -2.42
C LEU A 66 -2.28 -3.01 -0.90
N ARG A 67 -1.24 -2.69 -0.14
CA ARG A 67 -1.24 -2.75 1.30
C ARG A 67 -0.95 -1.38 1.89
N HIS A 68 -1.89 -0.84 2.67
CA HIS A 68 -1.68 0.36 3.47
C HIS A 68 -1.36 -0.04 4.91
N VAL A 69 -0.30 0.51 5.47
CA VAL A 69 0.06 0.35 6.88
C VAL A 69 0.40 1.70 7.47
N VAL A 70 0.21 1.83 8.78
CA VAL A 70 0.73 2.97 9.55
C VAL A 70 2.10 2.56 10.08
N ALA A 71 3.09 3.43 9.93
CA ALA A 71 4.40 3.25 10.57
C ALA A 71 4.18 3.00 12.05
N SER A 72 4.71 1.92 12.60
CA SER A 72 4.78 1.75 14.05
C SER A 72 5.76 2.79 14.60
N GLU A 73 5.43 3.45 15.72
CA GLU A 73 6.44 4.19 16.47
C GLU A 73 7.63 3.25 16.75
N PRO A 74 8.89 3.74 16.68
CA PRO A 74 10.03 2.93 17.09
C PRO A 74 9.79 2.45 18.53
N PRO A 75 10.10 1.19 18.87
CA PRO A 75 9.98 0.74 20.25
C PRO A 75 10.88 1.63 21.13
N CYS A 76 10.26 2.32 22.09
CA CYS A 76 10.94 3.07 23.14
C CYS A 76 11.84 2.17 24.00
#